data_AF-A0A9E6JVU6-F1
#
_entry.id   AF-A0A9E6JVU6-F1
#
_cell.length_a   1.000
_cell.length_b   1.000
_cell.length_c   1.000
_cell.angle_alpha   90.00
_cell.angle_beta   90.00
_cell.angle_gamma   90.00
#
_symmetry.space_group_name_H-M   'P 1'
#
loop_
_entity.id
_entity.type
_entity.pdbx_description
1 polymer ?
#
loop_
_entity_poly.entity_id
_entity_poly.type
_entity_poly.pdbx_seq_one_letter_code
_entity_poly.pdbx_strand_id
1 'polypeptide(L)'
;MNCIFIANEFYWFSIIPAFLLLLLLFIFSLDILLLLIVFLTPLSVNLNDLNLNIGLNLPTEPILFGVMILFIVRVVYEGGFDRNILRHPVSKAILFYLFWIFVTSFTSSLPLVSFKFFVSKLWFILPIYFLGTQLFKNPKNIRRFIWMYLISFLIVIFYTIFAHSKYGFDEQTSHWVMSPFYNDHTSYGALL
;
A
#
# COMPACT_ATOMS: atom_id res chain seq x y z
N MET A 1 -21.11 22.58 3.48
CA MET A 1 -21.99 21.47 3.04
C MET A 1 -21.83 20.22 3.90
N ASN A 2 -20.61 19.69 4.13
CA ASN A 2 -20.40 18.51 5.00
C ASN A 2 -20.90 18.66 6.44
N CYS A 3 -20.79 19.83 7.08
CA CYS A 3 -21.27 20.05 8.45
C CYS A 3 -22.79 19.91 8.62
N ILE A 4 -23.59 20.16 7.56
CA ILE A 4 -25.06 20.08 7.62
C ILE A 4 -25.52 18.62 7.50
N PHE A 5 -24.74 17.75 6.85
CA PHE A 5 -25.07 16.33 6.68
C PHE A 5 -24.58 15.44 7.82
N ILE A 6 -23.50 15.83 8.51
CA ILE A 6 -23.06 15.17 9.77
C ILE A 6 -24.13 15.30 10.86
N ALA A 7 -24.88 16.42 10.87
CA ALA A 7 -26.01 16.62 11.78
C ALA A 7 -27.24 15.73 11.48
N ASN A 8 -27.28 15.07 10.31
CA ASN A 8 -28.37 14.17 9.88
C ASN A 8 -27.97 12.68 9.91
N GLU A 9 -26.89 12.31 10.61
CA GLU A 9 -26.38 10.94 10.79
C GLU A 9 -26.04 10.13 9.50
N PHE A 10 -25.93 10.78 8.34
CA PHE A 10 -25.49 10.13 7.10
C PHE A 10 -23.95 10.14 6.96
N TYR A 11 -23.26 9.33 7.76
CA TYR A 11 -21.79 9.23 7.78
C TYR A 11 -21.16 8.79 6.44
N TRP A 12 -21.90 8.06 5.61
CA TRP A 12 -21.46 7.57 4.31
C TRP A 12 -21.15 8.69 3.32
N PHE A 13 -21.80 9.85 3.46
CA PHE A 13 -21.61 10.98 2.56
C PHE A 13 -20.26 11.67 2.76
N SER A 14 -19.63 11.53 3.94
CA SER A 14 -18.28 12.06 4.21
C SER A 14 -17.18 11.27 3.49
N ILE A 15 -17.45 10.03 3.08
CA ILE A 15 -16.53 9.20 2.28
C ILE A 15 -16.50 9.69 0.83
N ILE A 16 -17.59 10.28 0.34
CA ILE A 16 -17.73 10.69 -1.07
C ILE A 16 -16.68 11.73 -1.47
N PRO A 17 -16.45 12.84 -0.73
CA PRO A 17 -15.39 13.79 -1.05
C PRO A 17 -13.99 13.18 -1.01
N ALA A 18 -13.72 12.29 -0.05
CA ALA A 18 -12.42 11.62 0.06
C ALA A 18 -12.19 10.68 -1.14
N PHE A 19 -13.21 9.90 -1.51
CA PHE A 19 -13.19 9.02 -2.66
C PHE A 19 -13.07 9.80 -3.98
N LEU A 20 -13.80 10.92 -4.13
CA LEU A 20 -13.71 11.79 -5.29
C LEU A 20 -12.33 12.44 -5.41
N LEU A 21 -11.75 12.91 -4.30
CA LEU A 21 -10.40 13.44 -4.27
C LEU A 21 -9.36 12.37 -4.65
N LEU A 22 -9.55 11.14 -4.19
CA LEU A 22 -8.69 10.01 -4.53
C LEU A 22 -8.79 9.66 -6.03
N LEU A 23 -10.01 9.67 -6.60
CA LEU A 23 -10.21 9.53 -8.05
C LEU A 23 -9.60 10.68 -8.86
N LEU A 24 -9.69 11.91 -8.37
CA LEU A 24 -9.03 13.05 -9.01
C LEU A 24 -7.51 12.86 -8.97
N LEU A 25 -6.92 12.49 -7.82
CA LEU A 25 -5.49 12.23 -7.70
C LEU A 25 -5.01 11.13 -8.67
N PHE A 26 -5.84 10.10 -8.90
CA PHE A 26 -5.61 9.06 -9.90
C PHE A 26 -5.45 9.57 -11.31
N ILE A 27 -6.20 10.61 -11.68
CA ILE A 27 -6.15 11.19 -13.02
C ILE A 27 -5.05 12.26 -13.11
N PHE A 28 -4.82 13.02 -12.04
CA PHE A 28 -4.00 14.23 -12.09
C PHE A 28 -2.54 14.05 -11.65
N SER A 29 -2.20 13.10 -10.76
CA SER A 29 -0.83 13.01 -10.23
C SER A 29 -0.46 11.66 -9.62
N LEU A 30 0.23 10.81 -10.40
CA LEU A 30 0.77 9.54 -9.92
C LEU A 30 1.83 9.71 -8.82
N ASP A 31 2.60 10.80 -8.86
CA ASP A 31 3.65 11.07 -7.86
C ASP A 31 3.07 11.25 -6.45
N ILE A 32 1.99 12.05 -6.35
CA ILE A 32 1.32 12.32 -5.07
C ILE A 32 0.65 11.05 -4.55
N LEU A 33 0.07 10.24 -5.45
CA LEU A 33 -0.52 8.96 -5.07
C LEU A 33 0.49 7.99 -4.47
N LEU A 34 1.68 7.86 -5.06
CA LEU A 34 2.73 7.03 -4.49
C LEU A 34 3.18 7.54 -3.12
N LEU A 35 3.34 8.86 -2.96
CA LEU A 35 3.67 9.45 -1.66
C LEU A 35 2.56 9.23 -0.62
N LEU A 36 1.30 9.28 -1.05
CA LEU A 36 0.14 8.97 -0.21
C LEU A 36 0.11 7.49 0.18
N ILE A 37 0.36 6.57 -0.75
CA ILE A 37 0.45 5.14 -0.44
C ILE A 37 1.52 4.91 0.64
N VAL A 38 2.71 5.48 0.46
CA VAL A 38 3.84 5.34 1.38
C VAL A 38 3.50 5.89 2.76
N PHE A 39 2.78 7.00 2.82
CA PHE A 39 2.25 7.53 4.07
C PHE A 39 1.19 6.62 4.68
N LEU A 40 0.33 5.99 3.89
CA LEU A 40 -0.73 5.11 4.39
C LEU A 40 -0.22 3.71 4.76
N THR A 41 0.97 3.29 4.30
CA THR A 41 1.51 1.94 4.56
C THR A 41 1.63 1.62 6.06
N PRO A 42 2.27 2.44 6.91
CA PRO A 42 2.34 2.17 8.35
C PRO A 42 0.98 2.28 9.05
N LEU A 43 0.06 3.08 8.50
CA LEU A 43 -1.28 3.30 9.06
C LEU A 43 -2.33 2.33 8.49
N SER A 44 -1.92 1.40 7.64
CA SER A 44 -2.84 0.43 7.05
C SER A 44 -3.25 -0.62 8.09
N VAL A 45 -4.51 -1.05 8.03
CA VAL A 45 -5.09 -2.01 8.96
C VAL A 45 -5.41 -3.28 8.18
N ASN A 46 -5.02 -4.42 8.76
CA ASN A 46 -5.34 -5.72 8.18
C ASN A 46 -6.80 -6.09 8.47
N LEU A 47 -7.55 -6.45 7.42
CA LEU A 47 -8.96 -6.80 7.57
C LEU A 47 -9.21 -8.14 8.26
N ASN A 48 -8.22 -9.06 8.31
CA ASN A 48 -8.38 -10.32 9.03
C ASN A 48 -8.64 -10.08 10.52
N ASP A 49 -8.01 -9.04 11.09
CA ASP A 49 -8.16 -8.67 12.50
C ASP A 49 -9.55 -8.07 12.79
N LEU A 50 -10.29 -7.68 11.75
CA LEU A 50 -11.64 -7.11 11.81
C LEU A 50 -12.75 -8.16 11.58
N ASN A 51 -12.46 -9.45 11.74
CA ASN A 51 -13.38 -10.58 11.51
C ASN A 51 -13.90 -10.68 10.06
N LEU A 52 -13.28 -9.99 9.12
CA LEU A 52 -13.50 -10.18 7.69
C LEU A 52 -12.40 -11.13 7.24
N ASN A 53 -12.70 -12.37 6.87
CA ASN A 53 -11.75 -13.41 6.40
C ASN A 53 -11.09 -13.04 5.04
N ILE A 54 -10.68 -11.79 4.90
CA ILE A 54 -10.15 -11.14 3.72
C ILE A 54 -8.79 -10.58 4.17
N GLY A 55 -7.70 -11.25 3.79
CA GLY A 55 -6.34 -10.82 4.15
C GLY A 55 -5.83 -9.65 3.31
N LEU A 56 -6.59 -8.56 3.26
CA LEU A 56 -6.23 -7.32 2.55
C LEU A 56 -5.95 -6.21 3.56
N ASN A 57 -4.93 -5.39 3.29
CA ASN A 57 -4.63 -4.19 4.05
C ASN A 57 -5.38 -2.98 3.46
N LEU A 58 -6.32 -2.43 4.22
CA LEU A 58 -7.01 -1.19 3.86
C LEU A 58 -6.30 0.02 4.48
N PRO A 59 -6.25 1.18 3.80
CA PRO A 59 -6.75 1.47 2.45
C PRO A 59 -5.72 1.23 1.33
N THR A 60 -4.51 0.78 1.66
CA THR A 60 -3.35 0.80 0.76
C THR A 60 -3.46 -0.14 -0.43
N GLU A 61 -3.95 -1.37 -0.23
CA GLU A 61 -4.04 -2.37 -1.30
C GLU A 61 -5.02 -1.98 -2.42
N PRO A 62 -6.26 -1.50 -2.13
CA PRO A 62 -7.13 -0.99 -3.18
C PRO A 62 -6.53 0.17 -3.98
N ILE A 63 -5.81 1.08 -3.30
CA ILE A 63 -5.16 2.21 -3.97
C ILE A 63 -4.06 1.69 -4.90
N LEU A 64 -3.20 0.78 -4.41
CA LEU A 64 -2.15 0.13 -5.22
C LEU A 64 -2.72 -0.60 -6.43
N PHE A 65 -3.84 -1.31 -6.26
CA PHE A 65 -4.53 -1.96 -7.36
C PHE A 65 -5.01 -0.97 -8.42
N GLY A 66 -5.63 0.14 -8.01
CA GLY A 66 -6.01 1.22 -8.92
C GLY A 66 -4.80 1.83 -9.65
N VAL A 67 -3.69 2.04 -8.95
CA VAL A 67 -2.45 2.57 -9.55
C VAL A 67 -1.89 1.58 -10.58
N MET A 68 -1.93 0.28 -10.29
CA MET A 68 -1.49 -0.76 -11.21
C MET A 68 -2.31 -0.72 -12.52
N ILE A 69 -3.65 -0.62 -12.43
CA ILE A 69 -4.50 -0.53 -13.63
C ILE A 69 -4.13 0.70 -14.46
N LEU A 70 -4.00 1.86 -13.82
CA LEU A 70 -3.62 3.08 -14.51
C LEU A 70 -2.23 3.00 -15.13
N PHE A 71 -1.28 2.38 -14.44
CA PHE A 71 0.05 2.13 -14.97
C PHE A 71 0.00 1.28 -16.24
N ILE A 72 -0.76 0.18 -16.22
CA ILE A 72 -0.93 -0.69 -17.40
C ILE A 72 -1.57 0.10 -18.55
N VAL A 73 -2.68 0.83 -18.29
CA VAL A 73 -3.36 1.65 -19.30
C VAL A 73 -2.40 2.69 -19.89
N ARG A 74 -1.61 3.36 -19.05
CA ARG A 74 -0.62 4.35 -19.49
C ARG A 74 0.45 3.73 -20.37
N VAL A 75 1.01 2.59 -19.99
CA VAL A 75 2.03 1.89 -20.78
C VAL A 75 1.49 1.45 -22.14
N VAL A 76 0.24 0.98 -22.19
CA VAL A 76 -0.42 0.62 -23.45
C VAL A 76 -0.67 1.86 -24.33
N TYR A 77 -1.15 2.96 -23.75
CA TYR A 77 -1.45 4.20 -24.47
C TYR A 77 -0.18 4.91 -25.00
N GLU A 78 0.87 5.00 -24.19
CA GLU A 78 2.16 5.60 -24.57
C GLU A 78 3.01 4.68 -25.48
N GLY A 79 2.56 3.43 -25.71
CA GLY A 79 3.25 2.47 -26.59
C GLY A 79 4.52 1.86 -26.00
N GLY A 80 4.69 1.93 -24.66
CA GLY A 80 5.81 1.32 -23.95
C GLY A 80 6.20 2.04 -22.67
N PHE A 81 7.27 1.56 -22.06
CA PHE A 81 7.91 2.16 -20.88
C PHE A 81 9.39 2.44 -21.17
N ASP A 82 10.02 3.28 -20.34
CA ASP A 82 11.42 3.67 -20.46
C ASP A 82 12.34 2.44 -20.62
N ARG A 83 12.96 2.31 -21.79
CA ARG A 83 13.77 1.14 -22.18
C ARG A 83 14.99 0.98 -21.28
N ASN A 84 15.51 2.07 -20.72
CA ASN A 84 16.67 2.02 -19.83
C ASN A 84 16.32 1.29 -18.53
N ILE A 85 15.12 1.52 -18.01
CA ILE A 85 14.64 0.84 -16.81
C ILE A 85 14.36 -0.63 -17.12
N LEU A 86 13.68 -0.95 -18.23
CA LEU A 86 13.38 -2.35 -18.59
C LEU A 86 14.63 -3.20 -18.85
N ARG A 87 15.72 -2.61 -19.34
CA ARG A 87 16.98 -3.32 -19.62
C ARG A 87 17.83 -3.57 -18.37
N HIS A 88 17.56 -2.88 -17.26
CA HIS A 88 18.29 -3.03 -16.02
C HIS A 88 18.23 -4.48 -15.50
N PRO A 89 19.33 -5.06 -14.97
CA PRO A 89 19.35 -6.44 -14.50
C PRO A 89 18.30 -6.73 -13.42
N VAL A 90 18.04 -5.75 -12.54
CA VAL A 90 16.99 -5.87 -11.50
C VAL A 90 15.60 -5.97 -12.12
N SER A 91 15.28 -5.15 -13.12
CA SER A 91 14.00 -5.23 -13.83
C SER A 91 13.81 -6.59 -14.49
N LYS A 92 14.86 -7.13 -15.13
CA LYS A 92 14.81 -8.48 -15.73
C LYS A 92 14.59 -9.57 -14.68
N ALA A 93 15.28 -9.48 -13.54
CA ALA A 93 15.10 -10.43 -12.44
C ALA A 93 13.66 -10.38 -11.88
N ILE A 94 13.09 -9.19 -11.71
CA ILE A 94 11.70 -8.99 -11.27
C ILE A 94 10.71 -9.55 -12.29
N LEU A 95 10.90 -9.27 -13.58
CA LEU A 95 10.04 -9.79 -14.64
C LEU A 95 10.13 -11.31 -14.74
N PHE A 96 11.32 -11.88 -14.59
CA PHE A 96 11.52 -13.32 -14.52
C PHE A 96 10.82 -13.95 -13.30
N TYR A 97 10.95 -13.33 -12.13
CA TYR A 97 10.25 -13.76 -10.90
C TYR A 97 8.73 -13.75 -11.08
N LEU A 98 8.16 -12.66 -11.62
CA LEU A 98 6.74 -12.55 -11.90
C LEU A 98 6.28 -13.58 -12.93
N PHE A 99 7.06 -13.76 -14.01
CA PHE A 99 6.78 -14.78 -15.02
C PHE A 99 6.80 -16.20 -14.43
N TRP A 100 7.76 -16.49 -13.56
CA TRP A 100 7.87 -17.79 -12.91
C TRP A 100 6.69 -18.07 -11.98
N ILE A 101 6.23 -17.08 -11.21
CA ILE A 101 5.00 -17.21 -10.40
C ILE A 101 3.80 -17.46 -11.29
N PHE A 102 3.68 -16.74 -12.41
CA PHE A 102 2.61 -16.95 -13.36
C PHE A 102 2.58 -18.38 -13.89
N VAL A 103 3.73 -18.92 -14.32
CA VAL A 103 3.83 -20.31 -14.80
C VAL A 103 3.47 -21.32 -13.70
N THR A 104 4.03 -21.16 -12.50
CA THR A 104 3.77 -22.08 -11.38
C THR A 104 2.34 -21.98 -10.85
N SER A 105 1.63 -20.87 -11.09
CA SER A 105 0.23 -20.72 -10.71
C SER A 105 -0.69 -21.71 -11.44
N PHE A 106 -0.40 -22.02 -12.71
CA PHE A 106 -1.17 -23.00 -13.50
C PHE A 106 -0.95 -24.45 -13.04
N THR A 107 0.27 -24.78 -12.59
CA THR A 107 0.64 -26.13 -12.16
C THR A 107 0.31 -26.40 -10.69
N SER A 108 -0.27 -25.44 -9.98
CA SER A 108 -0.55 -25.56 -8.55
C SER A 108 -1.79 -26.41 -8.25
N SER A 109 -1.82 -27.07 -7.09
CA SER A 109 -2.97 -27.85 -6.62
C SER A 109 -4.22 -26.99 -6.38
N LEU A 110 -4.04 -25.69 -6.13
CA LEU A 110 -5.12 -24.70 -5.91
C LEU A 110 -4.93 -23.49 -6.84
N PRO A 111 -5.19 -23.62 -8.16
CA PRO A 111 -4.90 -22.58 -9.15
C PRO A 111 -5.52 -21.21 -8.83
N LEU A 112 -6.74 -21.21 -8.28
CA LEU A 112 -7.44 -19.97 -7.94
C LEU A 112 -6.73 -19.18 -6.82
N VAL A 113 -6.17 -19.87 -5.84
CA VAL A 113 -5.45 -19.24 -4.72
C VAL A 113 -4.10 -18.71 -5.22
N SER A 114 -3.39 -19.51 -6.02
CA SER A 114 -2.12 -19.10 -6.62
C SER A 114 -2.27 -17.92 -7.58
N PHE A 115 -3.38 -17.85 -8.34
CA PHE A 115 -3.66 -16.72 -9.20
C PHE A 115 -3.96 -15.44 -8.40
N LYS A 116 -4.74 -15.53 -7.32
CA LYS A 116 -4.93 -14.41 -6.39
C LYS A 116 -3.59 -13.90 -5.85
N PHE A 117 -2.71 -14.81 -5.42
CA PHE A 117 -1.37 -14.47 -4.96
C PHE A 117 -0.54 -13.77 -6.04
N PHE A 118 -0.58 -14.26 -7.28
CA PHE A 118 0.10 -13.62 -8.41
C PHE A 118 -0.40 -12.19 -8.65
N VAL A 119 -1.72 -11.99 -8.66
CA VAL A 119 -2.33 -10.66 -8.80
C VAL A 119 -1.93 -9.74 -7.65
N SER A 120 -1.87 -10.26 -6.42
CA SER A 120 -1.36 -9.49 -5.29
C SER A 120 0.10 -9.07 -5.49
N LYS A 121 0.97 -9.95 -5.99
CA LYS A 121 2.35 -9.57 -6.31
C LYS A 121 2.43 -8.52 -7.42
N LEU A 122 1.58 -8.58 -8.43
CA LEU A 122 1.54 -7.57 -9.50
C LEU A 122 1.19 -6.17 -8.98
N TRP A 123 0.13 -6.03 -8.18
CA TRP A 123 -0.31 -4.72 -7.71
C TRP A 123 0.65 -4.08 -6.71
N PHE A 124 1.53 -4.86 -6.07
CA PHE A 124 2.60 -4.33 -5.23
C PHE A 124 3.85 -3.97 -6.04
N ILE A 125 4.34 -4.92 -6.85
CA ILE A 125 5.62 -4.77 -7.54
C ILE A 125 5.53 -3.73 -8.65
N LEU A 126 4.45 -3.73 -9.46
CA LEU A 126 4.38 -2.83 -10.60
C LEU A 126 4.38 -1.34 -10.19
N PRO A 127 3.49 -0.90 -9.27
CA PRO A 127 3.48 0.50 -8.84
C PRO A 127 4.75 0.89 -8.09
N ILE A 128 5.16 0.10 -7.09
CA ILE A 128 6.27 0.51 -6.21
C ILE A 128 7.60 0.51 -6.94
N TYR A 129 7.87 -0.49 -7.79
CA TYR A 129 9.12 -0.55 -8.53
C TYR A 129 9.09 0.41 -9.73
N PHE A 130 8.20 0.20 -10.70
CA PHE A 130 8.27 0.93 -11.98
C PHE A 130 7.86 2.39 -11.83
N LEU A 131 6.76 2.71 -11.14
CA LEU A 131 6.44 4.12 -10.90
C LEU A 131 7.38 4.75 -9.88
N GLY A 132 7.92 3.98 -8.92
CA GLY A 132 8.99 4.44 -8.04
C GLY A 132 10.22 4.94 -8.81
N THR A 133 10.65 4.21 -9.86
CA THR A 133 11.76 4.68 -10.72
C THR A 133 11.45 6.00 -11.44
N GLN A 134 10.18 6.31 -11.72
CA GLN A 134 9.78 7.61 -12.27
C GLN A 134 9.76 8.70 -11.19
N LEU A 135 9.18 8.40 -10.04
CA LEU A 135 9.08 9.32 -8.89
C LEU A 135 10.46 9.81 -8.46
N PHE A 136 11.45 8.91 -8.40
CA PHE A 136 12.80 9.21 -7.94
C PHE A 136 13.71 9.85 -8.98
N LYS A 137 13.23 10.09 -10.22
CA LYS A 137 13.96 10.95 -11.17
C LYS A 137 14.18 12.35 -10.60
N ASN A 138 13.28 12.83 -9.74
CA ASN A 138 13.47 14.05 -8.98
C ASN A 138 14.02 13.73 -7.57
N PRO A 139 15.25 14.16 -7.20
CA PRO A 139 15.84 13.85 -5.91
C PRO A 139 15.05 14.43 -4.73
N LYS A 140 14.26 15.50 -4.94
CA LYS A 140 13.36 16.03 -3.90
C LYS A 140 12.30 15.01 -3.48
N ASN A 141 11.84 14.17 -4.41
CA ASN A 141 10.83 13.15 -4.13
C ASN A 141 11.38 11.99 -3.32
N ILE A 142 12.69 11.69 -3.41
CA ILE A 142 13.34 10.70 -2.52
C ILE A 142 13.23 11.17 -1.07
N ARG A 143 13.57 12.44 -0.81
CA ARG A 143 13.44 13.03 0.52
C ARG A 143 11.98 13.01 0.99
N ARG A 144 11.04 13.42 0.14
CA ARG A 144 9.60 13.38 0.48
C ARG A 144 9.13 11.96 0.81
N PHE A 145 9.52 10.96 0.02
CA PHE A 145 9.18 9.56 0.25
C PHE A 145 9.61 9.09 1.64
N ILE A 146 10.87 9.37 2.01
CA ILE A 146 11.41 9.01 3.32
C ILE A 146 10.66 9.73 4.44
N TRP A 147 10.42 11.03 4.32
CA TRP A 147 9.69 11.79 5.33
C TRP A 147 8.24 11.35 5.49
N MET A 148 7.53 11.07 4.40
CA MET A 148 6.14 10.59 4.46
C MET A 148 6.05 9.25 5.19
N TYR A 149 7.00 8.35 4.93
CA TYR A 149 7.09 7.09 5.66
C TYR A 149 7.40 7.31 7.14
N LEU A 150 8.42 8.11 7.46
CA LEU A 150 8.84 8.37 8.84
C LEU A 150 7.74 9.04 9.67
N ILE A 151 7.06 10.05 9.13
CA ILE A 151 5.99 10.75 9.84
C ILE A 151 4.86 9.77 10.18
N SER A 152 4.45 8.95 9.22
CA SER A 152 3.40 7.95 9.42
C SER A 152 3.81 6.89 10.44
N PHE A 153 5.03 6.39 10.36
CA PHE A 153 5.54 5.40 11.30
C PHE A 153 5.69 5.96 12.71
N LEU A 154 6.09 7.23 12.86
CA LEU A 154 6.14 7.90 14.17
C LEU A 154 4.76 7.99 14.82
N ILE A 155 3.70 8.24 14.04
CA ILE A 155 2.32 8.22 14.56
C ILE A 155 2.01 6.85 15.16
N VAL A 156 2.38 5.77 14.48
CA VAL A 156 2.18 4.40 14.98
C VAL A 156 3.01 4.16 16.23
N ILE A 157 4.28 4.57 16.27
CA ILE A 157 5.15 4.43 17.46
C ILE A 157 4.50 5.11 18.68
N PHE A 158 4.07 6.37 18.53
CA PHE A 158 3.43 7.10 19.63
C PHE A 158 2.13 6.43 20.08
N TYR A 159 1.32 5.94 19.15
CA TYR A 159 0.12 5.18 19.45
C TYR A 159 0.45 3.91 20.26
N THR A 160 1.41 3.12 19.79
CA THR A 160 1.84 1.87 20.43
C THR A 160 2.37 2.12 21.84
N ILE A 161 3.24 3.12 22.03
CA ILE A 161 3.78 3.50 23.35
C ILE A 161 2.64 3.93 24.29
N PHE A 162 1.72 4.77 23.80
CA PHE A 162 0.58 5.21 24.59
C PHE A 162 -0.33 4.05 25.00
N ALA A 163 -0.63 3.13 24.07
CA ALA A 163 -1.41 1.94 24.38
C ALA A 163 -0.68 1.03 25.39
N HIS A 164 0.63 0.84 25.25
CA HIS A 164 1.44 0.01 26.14
C HIS A 164 1.52 0.59 27.56
N SER A 165 1.56 1.93 27.66
CA SER A 165 1.54 2.63 28.95
C SER A 165 0.27 2.34 29.77
N LYS A 166 -0.88 2.08 29.10
CA LYS A 166 -2.14 1.73 29.79
C LYS A 166 -2.10 0.34 30.43
N TYR A 167 -1.22 -0.53 29.94
CA TYR A 167 -1.03 -1.88 30.43
C TYR A 167 0.25 -2.03 31.28
N GLY A 168 0.80 -0.91 31.77
CA GLY A 168 1.93 -0.92 32.69
C GLY A 168 3.25 -1.43 32.08
N PHE A 169 3.38 -1.36 30.74
CA PHE A 169 4.54 -1.88 30.01
C PHE A 169 4.79 -3.38 30.18
N ASP A 170 3.72 -4.16 30.39
CA ASP A 170 3.85 -5.61 30.56
C ASP A 170 4.35 -6.31 29.28
N GLU A 171 5.18 -7.34 29.45
CA GLU A 171 5.85 -8.05 28.35
C GLU A 171 4.82 -8.70 27.43
N GLN A 172 3.80 -9.36 28.00
CA GLN A 172 2.76 -10.04 27.22
C GLN A 172 1.95 -9.08 26.35
N THR A 173 1.78 -7.82 26.80
CA THR A 173 1.06 -6.81 26.02
C THR A 173 1.86 -6.31 24.81
N SER A 174 3.18 -6.43 24.83
CA SER A 174 4.06 -6.04 23.71
C SER A 174 3.78 -6.83 22.43
N HIS A 175 3.19 -8.03 22.54
CA HIS A 175 2.88 -8.89 21.39
C HIS A 175 1.65 -8.48 20.58
N TRP A 176 0.82 -7.56 21.08
CA TRP A 176 -0.43 -7.17 20.39
C TRP A 176 -0.75 -5.67 20.48
N VAL A 177 -0.03 -4.91 21.29
CA VAL A 177 -0.32 -3.49 21.55
C VAL A 177 -0.15 -2.57 20.32
N MET A 178 0.54 -3.04 19.29
CA MET A 178 0.66 -2.36 17.99
C MET A 178 -0.57 -2.59 17.06
N SER A 179 -1.53 -3.41 17.46
CA SER A 179 -2.83 -3.55 16.79
C SER A 179 -3.62 -2.24 16.89
N PRO A 180 -4.31 -1.78 15.83
CA PRO A 180 -4.67 -2.51 14.60
C PRO A 180 -3.71 -2.34 13.41
N PHE A 181 -2.58 -1.66 13.59
CA PHE A 181 -1.68 -1.29 12.49
C PHE A 181 -0.66 -2.38 12.14
N TYR A 182 -0.18 -3.10 13.15
CA TYR A 182 0.75 -4.21 12.96
C TYR A 182 0.24 -5.45 13.68
N ASN A 183 0.17 -6.56 12.95
CA ASN A 183 -0.33 -7.84 13.47
C ASN A 183 0.72 -8.57 14.32
N ASP A 184 2.01 -8.24 14.14
CA ASP A 184 3.10 -8.90 14.83
C ASP A 184 4.23 -7.94 15.21
N HIS A 185 4.74 -8.11 16.43
CA HIS A 185 5.81 -7.34 17.05
C HIS A 185 7.12 -7.49 16.28
N THR A 186 7.34 -8.64 15.62
CA THR A 186 8.51 -8.87 14.75
C THR A 186 8.52 -7.92 13.55
N SER A 187 7.37 -7.74 12.91
CA SER A 187 7.24 -6.86 11.74
C SER A 187 7.36 -5.38 12.15
N TYR A 188 6.76 -5.01 13.29
CA TYR A 188 6.92 -3.68 13.87
C TYR A 188 8.38 -3.40 14.26
N GLY A 189 9.04 -4.35 14.94
CA GLY A 189 10.42 -4.23 15.38
C GLY A 189 11.44 -4.21 14.24
N ALA A 190 11.19 -4.89 13.13
CA ALA A 190 12.06 -4.86 11.96
C ALA A 190 12.03 -3.50 11.21
N LEU A 191 11.04 -2.66 11.47
CA LEU A 191 10.88 -1.33 10.85
C LEU A 191 11.39 -0.17 11.73
N LEU A 192 11.63 -0.44 13.02
CA LEU A 192 12.24 0.48 14.00
C LEU A 192 13.76 0.53 13.82
#